data_AF-A0A521EYU9-F1
#
_entry.id   AF-A0A521EYU9-F1
#
_cell.length_a   1.000
_cell.length_b   1.000
_cell.length_c   1.000
_cell.angle_alpha   90.00
_cell.angle_beta   90.00
_cell.angle_gamma   90.00
#
_symmetry.space_group_name_H-M   'P 1'
#
loop_
_entity.id
_entity.type
_entity.pdbx_description
1 polymer ?
#
loop_
_entity_poly.entity_id
_entity_poly.type
_entity_poly.pdbx_seq_one_letter_code
_entity_poly.pdbx_strand_id
1 'polypeptide(L)'
;MKIIITLSIGALFASCSQSNPNNILDTVITTVNTDSIKRAAKFQSTSEIAYGKVKFGITKKAYDKLMPEMSNKIGAYDYMFLPQYDKQGKLMGIFIQSYKETANYIDNKLTDELNNLRDVIKAKYEDPTIDHGKPEFFNFKPGMVQYQYDWELGSKMITIGLCEEEGGSEYRAVCYIYNDTMMQAFKDSESKKSEQVKKAAANNF
;
A
#
# COMPACT_ATOMS: atom_id res chain seq x y z
N MET A 1 -34.57 4.33 20.60
CA MET A 1 -34.57 3.95 19.17
C MET A 1 -33.13 4.06 18.67
N LYS A 2 -32.43 2.93 18.48
CA LYS A 2 -31.02 2.91 18.07
C LYS A 2 -30.97 2.78 16.55
N ILE A 3 -30.53 3.83 15.86
CA ILE A 3 -30.28 3.81 14.42
C ILE A 3 -28.85 3.28 14.22
N ILE A 4 -28.73 2.07 13.68
CA ILE A 4 -27.44 1.51 13.26
C ILE A 4 -27.27 1.90 11.79
N ILE A 5 -26.35 2.84 11.52
CA ILE A 5 -25.93 3.16 10.16
C ILE A 5 -24.78 2.21 9.82
N THR A 6 -25.09 1.14 9.09
CA THR A 6 -24.08 0.31 8.42
C THR A 6 -23.59 1.03 7.18
N LEU A 7 -22.41 1.65 7.27
CA LEU A 7 -21.63 2.10 6.13
C LEU A 7 -20.99 0.87 5.46
N SER A 8 -21.61 0.42 4.38
CA SER A 8 -21.04 -0.58 3.48
C SER A 8 -19.96 0.10 2.63
N ILE A 9 -18.70 -0.02 3.02
CA ILE A 9 -17.56 0.36 2.17
C ILE A 9 -17.39 -0.79 1.17
N GLY A 10 -17.96 -0.61 -0.02
CA GLY A 10 -17.74 -1.49 -1.16
C GLY A 10 -16.30 -1.35 -1.65
N ALA A 11 -15.57 -2.45 -1.65
CA ALA A 11 -14.23 -2.51 -2.20
C ALA A 11 -14.30 -2.56 -3.74
N LEU A 12 -13.85 -1.50 -4.40
CA LEU A 12 -13.54 -1.49 -5.83
C LEU A 12 -12.13 -2.08 -6.01
N PHE A 13 -12.04 -3.40 -6.17
CA PHE A 13 -10.83 -4.03 -6.70
C PHE A 13 -11.03 -4.29 -8.20
N ALA A 14 -10.60 -3.35 -9.02
CA ALA A 14 -10.47 -3.55 -10.46
C ALA A 14 -9.32 -4.53 -10.75
N SER A 15 -9.62 -5.43 -11.69
CA SER A 15 -8.82 -6.57 -12.15
C SER A 15 -7.42 -6.18 -12.66
N CYS A 16 -6.40 -6.93 -12.23
CA CYS A 16 -5.05 -6.87 -12.78
C CYS A 16 -4.97 -7.59 -14.13
N SER A 17 -4.52 -6.90 -15.17
CA SER A 17 -3.96 -7.50 -16.38
C SER A 17 -2.65 -6.78 -16.70
N GLN A 18 -1.54 -7.52 -16.70
CA GLN A 18 -0.22 -7.07 -17.12
C GLN A 18 0.08 -7.71 -18.48
N SER A 19 0.36 -6.88 -19.50
CA SER A 19 0.87 -7.32 -20.79
C SER A 19 2.40 -7.43 -20.75
N ASN A 20 2.91 -8.56 -21.22
CA ASN A 20 4.31 -8.94 -21.28
C ASN A 20 5.00 -8.47 -22.59
N PRO A 21 6.29 -8.10 -22.56
CA PRO A 21 7.21 -8.46 -23.64
C PRO A 21 8.51 -9.11 -23.12
N ASN A 22 8.88 -10.21 -23.77
CA ASN A 22 10.02 -11.07 -23.44
C ASN A 22 11.40 -10.51 -23.85
N ASN A 23 12.44 -11.08 -23.19
CA ASN A 23 13.85 -11.21 -23.60
C ASN A 23 14.91 -10.19 -23.13
N ILE A 24 14.79 -9.66 -21.90
CA ILE A 24 15.92 -9.19 -21.04
C ILE A 24 15.81 -9.81 -19.62
N LEU A 25 14.97 -10.83 -19.46
CA LEU A 25 14.34 -11.18 -18.19
C LEU A 25 15.27 -11.91 -17.20
N ASP A 26 16.14 -12.82 -17.66
CA ASP A 26 16.77 -13.77 -16.73
C ASP A 26 17.88 -13.17 -15.84
N THR A 27 18.67 -12.23 -16.36
CA THR A 27 19.74 -11.59 -15.56
C THR A 27 19.18 -10.55 -14.59
N VAL A 28 18.14 -9.82 -15.01
CA VAL A 28 17.45 -8.82 -14.16
C VAL A 28 16.66 -9.53 -13.07
N ILE A 29 15.90 -10.59 -13.38
CA ILE A 29 15.15 -11.37 -12.39
C ILE A 29 16.10 -12.01 -11.35
N THR A 30 17.22 -12.59 -11.77
CA THR A 30 18.16 -13.24 -10.84
C THR A 30 18.82 -12.22 -9.90
N THR A 31 19.12 -11.01 -10.40
CA THR A 31 19.73 -9.94 -9.58
C THR A 31 18.72 -9.33 -8.60
N VAL A 32 17.49 -9.05 -9.04
CA VAL A 32 16.40 -8.54 -8.18
C VAL A 32 16.09 -9.54 -7.07
N ASN A 33 15.98 -10.84 -7.40
CA ASN A 33 15.71 -11.89 -6.41
C ASN A 33 16.86 -12.04 -5.39
N THR A 34 18.11 -11.96 -5.84
CA THR A 34 19.28 -12.05 -4.93
C THR A 34 19.36 -10.84 -3.99
N ASP A 35 18.98 -9.65 -4.46
CA ASP A 35 18.94 -8.43 -3.64
C ASP A 35 17.82 -8.49 -2.59
N SER A 36 16.62 -8.94 -2.97
CA SER A 36 15.50 -9.15 -2.05
C SER A 36 15.85 -10.13 -0.92
N ILE A 37 16.54 -11.24 -1.21
CA ILE A 37 16.96 -12.20 -0.16
C ILE A 37 17.97 -11.58 0.81
N LYS A 38 18.98 -10.86 0.28
CA LYS A 38 19.98 -10.20 1.13
C LYS A 38 19.37 -9.11 1.99
N ARG A 39 18.45 -8.31 1.44
CA ARG A 39 17.69 -7.29 2.16
C ARG A 39 16.80 -7.89 3.22
N ALA A 40 16.09 -8.97 2.92
CA ALA A 40 15.28 -9.69 3.89
C ALA A 40 16.13 -10.12 5.11
N ALA A 41 17.32 -10.69 4.88
CA ALA A 41 18.23 -11.06 5.96
C ALA A 41 18.72 -9.83 6.76
N LYS A 42 19.10 -8.75 6.07
CA LYS A 42 19.60 -7.50 6.68
C LYS A 42 18.54 -6.79 7.53
N PHE A 43 17.30 -6.74 7.06
CA PHE A 43 16.22 -5.98 7.68
C PHE A 43 15.20 -6.86 8.44
N GLN A 44 15.52 -8.15 8.64
CA GLN A 44 14.67 -9.12 9.32
C GLN A 44 14.19 -8.66 10.71
N SER A 45 15.05 -8.00 11.48
CA SER A 45 14.69 -7.49 12.82
C SER A 45 13.59 -6.43 12.79
N THR A 46 13.39 -5.80 11.63
CA THR A 46 12.38 -4.77 11.44
C THR A 46 11.19 -5.25 10.61
N SER A 47 11.22 -6.44 10.01
CA SER A 47 10.16 -6.92 9.09
C SER A 47 8.77 -7.01 9.77
N GLU A 48 8.72 -7.19 11.08
CA GLU A 48 7.48 -7.19 11.86
C GLU A 48 6.91 -5.79 12.20
N ILE A 49 7.70 -4.73 12.01
CA ILE A 49 7.34 -3.36 12.44
C ILE A 49 6.62 -2.63 11.32
N ALA A 50 5.32 -2.36 11.46
CA ALA A 50 4.57 -1.57 10.47
C ALA A 50 5.08 -0.12 10.40
N TYR A 51 5.14 0.60 11.52
CA TYR A 51 5.68 1.96 11.59
C TYR A 51 6.02 2.34 13.04
N GLY A 52 7.17 3.00 13.26
CA GLY A 52 7.59 3.40 14.61
C GLY A 52 7.61 2.23 15.59
N LYS A 53 6.71 2.25 16.59
CA LYS A 53 6.52 1.17 17.59
C LYS A 53 5.40 0.18 17.22
N VAL A 54 4.64 0.45 16.17
CA VAL A 54 3.53 -0.37 15.70
C VAL A 54 4.08 -1.62 15.00
N LYS A 55 3.61 -2.80 15.41
CA LYS A 55 3.91 -4.07 14.76
C LYS A 55 2.70 -4.59 13.99
N PHE A 56 2.95 -5.39 12.95
CA PHE A 56 1.91 -6.21 12.33
C PHE A 56 1.33 -7.20 13.35
N GLY A 57 0.11 -7.66 13.12
CA GLY A 57 -0.56 -8.64 13.98
C GLY A 57 -1.16 -8.08 15.29
N ILE A 58 -0.93 -6.81 15.61
CA ILE A 58 -1.54 -6.19 16.81
C ILE A 58 -3.04 -5.92 16.59
N THR A 59 -3.80 -5.79 17.68
CA THR A 59 -5.23 -5.47 17.61
C THR A 59 -5.46 -3.98 17.37
N LYS A 60 -6.66 -3.62 16.88
CA LYS A 60 -7.08 -2.21 16.78
C LYS A 60 -6.88 -1.43 18.08
N LYS A 61 -7.27 -1.99 19.23
CA LYS A 61 -7.08 -1.34 20.54
C LYS A 61 -5.61 -1.05 20.86
N ALA A 62 -4.71 -1.96 20.48
CA ALA A 62 -3.28 -1.77 20.68
C ALA A 62 -2.72 -0.72 19.71
N TYR A 63 -3.20 -0.71 18.46
CA TYR A 63 -2.88 0.33 17.48
C TYR A 63 -3.30 1.71 17.97
N ASP A 64 -4.57 1.89 18.35
CA ASP A 64 -5.12 3.18 18.80
C ASP A 64 -4.38 3.73 20.04
N LYS A 65 -3.80 2.85 20.88
CA LYS A 65 -2.96 3.26 22.02
C LYS A 65 -1.58 3.80 21.58
N LEU A 66 -1.02 3.23 20.52
CA LEU A 66 0.31 3.61 20.00
C LEU A 66 0.24 4.78 19.02
N MET A 67 -0.86 4.89 18.29
CA MET A 67 -1.13 5.89 17.25
C MET A 67 -2.52 6.50 17.50
N PRO A 68 -2.68 7.33 18.55
CA PRO A 68 -3.99 7.90 18.91
C PRO A 68 -4.49 8.90 17.86
N GLU A 69 -3.56 9.56 17.16
CA GLU A 69 -3.86 10.52 16.11
C GLU A 69 -3.86 9.87 14.73
N MET A 70 -4.82 10.25 13.89
CA MET A 70 -4.87 9.81 12.50
C MET A 70 -3.82 10.55 11.65
N SER A 71 -3.55 11.82 11.94
CA SER A 71 -2.52 12.61 11.25
C SER A 71 -1.19 12.50 11.99
N ASN A 72 -0.13 12.11 11.29
CA ASN A 72 1.20 11.96 11.87
C ASN A 72 2.26 12.51 10.92
N LYS A 73 3.30 13.10 11.51
CA LYS A 73 4.43 13.65 10.76
C LYS A 73 5.36 12.53 10.25
N ILE A 74 5.72 12.61 8.98
CA ILE A 74 6.79 11.82 8.35
C ILE A 74 7.73 12.81 7.67
N GLY A 75 8.97 12.90 8.14
CA GLY A 75 9.90 13.91 7.63
C GLY A 75 9.35 15.32 7.84
N ALA A 76 9.20 16.09 6.75
CA ALA A 76 8.73 17.46 6.80
C ALA A 76 7.19 17.61 6.73
N TYR A 77 6.45 16.57 6.36
CA TYR A 77 5.02 16.65 6.03
C TYR A 77 4.16 15.83 6.98
N ASP A 78 2.88 16.21 7.10
CA ASP A 78 1.87 15.47 7.85
C ASP A 78 1.04 14.59 6.91
N TYR A 79 0.83 13.35 7.31
CA TYR A 79 0.09 12.35 6.53
C TYR A 79 -1.00 11.70 7.36
N MET A 80 -2.08 11.29 6.70
CA MET A 80 -3.11 10.46 7.31
C MET A 80 -2.70 9.00 7.32
N PHE A 81 -2.82 8.35 8.47
CA PHE A 81 -2.53 6.94 8.68
C PHE A 81 -3.85 6.16 8.77
N LEU A 82 -4.09 5.30 7.79
CA LEU A 82 -5.29 4.48 7.65
C LEU A 82 -4.93 3.00 7.90
N PRO A 83 -5.08 2.49 9.13
CA PRO A 83 -4.75 1.10 9.44
C PRO A 83 -5.70 0.13 8.74
N GLN A 84 -5.13 -0.96 8.20
CA GLN A 84 -5.83 -2.04 7.53
C GLN A 84 -5.76 -3.29 8.41
N TYR A 85 -6.90 -3.95 8.64
CA TYR A 85 -7.00 -5.11 9.51
C TYR A 85 -7.53 -6.33 8.76
N ASP A 86 -7.02 -7.50 9.11
CA ASP A 86 -7.57 -8.77 8.64
C ASP A 86 -8.95 -9.07 9.28
N LYS A 87 -9.54 -10.21 8.90
CA LYS A 87 -10.84 -10.67 9.41
C LYS A 87 -10.83 -10.97 10.92
N GLN A 88 -9.65 -11.19 11.49
CA GLN A 88 -9.43 -11.44 12.92
C GLN A 88 -9.15 -10.13 13.69
N GLY A 89 -9.22 -8.98 13.02
CA GLY A 89 -8.99 -7.66 13.61
C GLY A 89 -7.51 -7.41 13.94
N LYS A 90 -6.59 -8.09 13.24
CA LYS A 90 -5.14 -7.91 13.38
C LYS A 90 -4.61 -7.01 12.28
N LEU A 91 -3.72 -6.09 12.65
CA LEU A 91 -3.15 -5.13 11.72
C LEU A 91 -2.32 -5.84 10.65
N MET A 92 -2.72 -5.72 9.40
CA MET A 92 -2.00 -6.27 8.24
C MET A 92 -1.24 -5.21 7.46
N GLY A 93 -1.64 -3.93 7.58
CA GLY A 93 -0.99 -2.83 6.88
C GLY A 93 -1.41 -1.46 7.38
N ILE A 94 -0.70 -0.43 6.94
CA ILE A 94 -1.03 0.97 7.18
C ILE A 94 -0.94 1.68 5.82
N PHE A 95 -2.08 2.15 5.32
CA PHE A 95 -2.13 3.00 4.15
C PHE A 95 -1.95 4.45 4.58
N ILE A 96 -0.90 5.09 4.09
CA ILE A 96 -0.47 6.44 4.43
C ILE A 96 -0.75 7.32 3.21
N GLN A 97 -1.36 8.48 3.42
CA GLN A 97 -1.69 9.39 2.32
C GLN A 97 -1.53 10.85 2.73
N SER A 98 -1.09 11.68 1.78
CA SER A 98 -1.14 13.13 1.94
C SER A 98 -2.56 13.67 1.73
N TYR A 99 -2.70 14.98 1.85
CA TYR A 99 -3.94 15.65 1.47
C TYR A 99 -4.14 15.58 -0.04
N LYS A 100 -5.40 15.67 -0.46
CA LYS A 100 -5.75 15.72 -1.87
C LYS A 100 -5.34 17.05 -2.46
N GLU A 101 -4.81 17.01 -3.67
CA GLU A 101 -4.39 18.18 -4.43
C GLU A 101 -4.88 18.10 -5.88
N THR A 102 -5.01 19.24 -6.53
CA THR A 102 -5.36 19.27 -7.97
C THR A 102 -4.13 19.02 -8.84
N ALA A 103 -4.35 18.73 -10.12
CA ALA A 103 -3.29 18.46 -11.10
C ALA A 103 -2.19 19.56 -11.16
N ASN A 104 -2.55 20.82 -10.85
CA ASN A 104 -1.62 21.95 -10.86
C ASN A 104 -0.51 21.83 -9.81
N TYR A 105 -0.68 20.96 -8.82
CA TYR A 105 0.28 20.77 -7.72
C TYR A 105 1.13 19.50 -7.89
N ILE A 106 1.03 18.84 -9.04
CA ILE A 106 1.74 17.58 -9.24
C ILE A 106 3.27 17.79 -9.31
N ASP A 107 3.73 18.71 -10.15
CA ASP A 107 5.16 18.97 -10.36
C ASP A 107 5.85 19.68 -9.18
N ASN A 108 5.09 20.12 -8.18
CA ASN A 108 5.62 20.72 -6.95
C ASN A 108 5.26 19.90 -5.72
N LYS A 109 4.13 20.19 -5.07
CA LYS A 109 3.76 19.70 -3.75
C LYS A 109 3.63 18.18 -3.71
N LEU A 110 2.96 17.55 -4.67
CA LEU A 110 2.81 16.09 -4.67
C LEU A 110 4.14 15.38 -4.94
N THR A 111 4.98 15.95 -5.81
CA THR A 111 6.35 15.46 -6.02
C THR A 111 7.20 15.62 -4.77
N ASP A 112 7.09 16.74 -4.05
CA ASP A 112 7.79 16.95 -2.79
C ASP A 112 7.32 15.99 -1.69
N GLU A 113 6.02 15.75 -1.57
CA GLU A 113 5.44 14.80 -0.63
C GLU A 113 5.85 13.35 -0.96
N LEU A 114 5.88 12.99 -2.25
CA LEU A 114 6.37 11.69 -2.73
C LEU A 114 7.86 11.52 -2.41
N ASN A 115 8.68 12.53 -2.71
CA ASN A 115 10.12 12.52 -2.44
C ASN A 115 10.39 12.48 -0.94
N ASN A 116 9.63 13.21 -0.12
CA ASN A 116 9.75 13.15 1.33
C ASN A 116 9.48 11.73 1.87
N LEU A 117 8.43 11.06 1.40
CA LEU A 117 8.17 9.66 1.76
C LEU A 117 9.34 8.77 1.35
N ARG A 118 9.80 8.88 0.09
CA ARG A 118 10.94 8.10 -0.43
C ARG A 118 12.18 8.31 0.43
N ASP A 119 12.55 9.55 0.71
CA ASP A 119 13.81 9.89 1.36
C ASP A 119 13.82 9.44 2.83
N VAL A 120 12.69 9.53 3.53
CA VAL A 120 12.55 9.01 4.90
C VAL A 120 12.66 7.48 4.94
N ILE A 121 12.01 6.78 4.01
CA ILE A 121 12.08 5.31 3.93
C ILE A 121 13.49 4.87 3.50
N LYS A 122 14.09 5.54 2.52
CA LYS A 122 15.45 5.30 2.03
C LYS A 122 16.50 5.51 3.12
N ALA A 123 16.36 6.54 3.96
CA ALA A 123 17.27 6.77 5.08
C ALA A 123 17.29 5.59 6.08
N LYS A 124 16.22 4.79 6.14
CA LYS A 124 16.11 3.65 7.05
C LYS A 124 16.41 2.30 6.39
N TYR A 125 15.99 2.10 5.14
CA TYR A 125 16.03 0.81 4.45
C TYR A 125 16.85 0.83 3.16
N GLU A 126 17.65 1.88 2.95
CA GLU A 126 18.47 2.11 1.76
C GLU A 126 17.64 2.28 0.50
N ASP A 127 18.28 2.25 -0.68
CA ASP A 127 17.59 2.39 -1.97
C ASP A 127 16.44 1.38 -2.11
N PRO A 128 15.38 1.68 -2.86
CA PRO A 128 14.30 0.73 -3.10
C PRO A 128 14.81 -0.54 -3.79
N THR A 129 14.08 -1.64 -3.60
CA THR A 129 14.27 -2.88 -4.36
C THR A 129 13.91 -2.65 -5.83
N ILE A 130 12.84 -1.88 -6.09
CA ILE A 130 12.40 -1.51 -7.43
C ILE A 130 12.15 -0.01 -7.50
N ASP A 131 12.76 0.63 -8.49
CA ASP A 131 12.51 2.03 -8.87
C ASP A 131 11.87 2.05 -10.27
N HIS A 132 10.59 2.36 -10.33
CA HIS A 132 9.82 2.45 -11.59
C HIS A 132 10.01 3.80 -12.29
N GLY A 133 10.84 4.70 -11.74
CA GLY A 133 11.10 6.02 -12.26
C GLY A 133 10.06 7.05 -11.81
N LYS A 134 9.94 8.13 -12.61
CA LYS A 134 9.05 9.25 -12.30
C LYS A 134 7.59 8.91 -12.62
N PRO A 135 6.61 9.50 -11.92
CA PRO A 135 5.21 9.40 -12.31
C PRO A 135 5.00 9.89 -13.74
N GLU A 136 4.08 9.23 -14.46
CA GLU A 136 3.75 9.58 -15.85
C GLU A 136 2.31 10.07 -15.88
N PHE A 137 2.12 11.39 -15.99
CA PHE A 137 0.80 12.01 -15.76
C PHE A 137 -0.30 11.53 -16.71
N PHE A 138 0.05 11.20 -17.95
CA PHE A 138 -0.90 10.66 -18.92
C PHE A 138 -1.34 9.22 -18.64
N ASN A 139 -0.69 8.53 -17.71
CA ASN A 139 -0.97 7.14 -17.36
C ASN A 139 -1.76 6.99 -16.06
N PHE A 140 -2.12 8.09 -15.39
CA PHE A 140 -3.04 7.99 -14.25
C PHE A 140 -4.38 7.46 -14.71
N LYS A 141 -4.89 6.53 -13.92
CA LYS A 141 -6.23 5.98 -14.07
C LYS A 141 -6.98 6.32 -12.79
N PRO A 142 -8.19 6.88 -12.87
CA PRO A 142 -8.98 7.20 -11.70
C PRO A 142 -9.12 5.99 -10.77
N GLY A 143 -8.87 6.19 -9.48
CA GLY A 143 -8.89 5.15 -8.45
C GLY A 143 -7.68 4.23 -8.44
N MET A 144 -6.67 4.44 -9.29
CA MET A 144 -5.45 3.62 -9.32
C MET A 144 -4.25 4.38 -8.76
N VAL A 145 -3.38 3.63 -8.09
CA VAL A 145 -2.06 4.10 -7.66
C VAL A 145 -1.06 3.78 -8.77
N GLN A 146 -0.32 4.78 -9.21
CA GLN A 146 0.92 4.57 -9.95
C GLN A 146 2.04 4.46 -8.91
N TYR A 147 2.56 3.26 -8.67
CA TYR A 147 3.69 3.06 -7.75
C TYR A 147 5.02 3.44 -8.43
N GLN A 148 5.88 4.13 -7.69
CA GLN A 148 7.22 4.55 -8.14
C GLN A 148 8.32 3.78 -7.43
N TYR A 149 8.15 3.43 -6.16
CA TYR A 149 9.22 2.83 -5.37
C TYR A 149 8.71 1.70 -4.49
N ASP A 150 9.39 0.55 -4.55
CA ASP A 150 9.05 -0.62 -3.75
C ASP A 150 10.25 -1.09 -2.93
N TRP A 151 10.02 -1.44 -1.66
CA TRP A 151 10.97 -2.14 -0.80
C TRP A 151 10.40 -3.48 -0.39
N GLU A 152 11.22 -4.51 -0.59
CA GLU A 152 10.97 -5.88 -0.13
C GLU A 152 11.89 -6.21 1.04
N LEU A 153 11.33 -6.33 2.24
CA LEU A 153 12.06 -6.46 3.50
C LEU A 153 11.63 -7.74 4.23
N GLY A 154 11.72 -8.87 3.54
CA GLY A 154 11.16 -10.14 3.97
C GLY A 154 9.65 -10.14 3.81
N SER A 155 8.89 -10.43 4.88
CA SER A 155 7.42 -10.39 4.83
C SER A 155 6.84 -8.98 4.78
N LYS A 156 7.66 -7.93 4.92
CA LYS A 156 7.22 -6.54 4.83
C LYS A 156 7.44 -5.99 3.44
N MET A 157 6.41 -5.35 2.93
CA MET A 157 6.44 -4.55 1.72
C MET A 157 6.20 -3.08 2.05
N ILE A 158 6.92 -2.19 1.38
CA ILE A 158 6.67 -0.75 1.40
C ILE A 158 6.58 -0.29 -0.04
N THR A 159 5.46 0.28 -0.44
CA THR A 159 5.24 0.78 -1.80
C THR A 159 4.85 2.25 -1.75
N ILE A 160 5.53 3.11 -2.49
CA ILE A 160 5.29 4.55 -2.52
C ILE A 160 4.84 4.93 -3.93
N GLY A 161 3.81 5.77 -4.02
CA GLY A 161 3.27 6.18 -5.31
C GLY A 161 2.43 7.45 -5.25
N LEU A 162 1.86 7.78 -6.39
CA LEU A 162 0.80 8.79 -6.52
C LEU A 162 -0.51 8.10 -6.87
N CYS A 163 -1.62 8.59 -6.34
CA CYS A 163 -2.95 8.07 -6.56
C CYS A 163 -3.85 9.17 -7.11
N GLU A 164 -4.61 8.88 -8.18
CA GLU A 164 -5.73 9.71 -8.63
C GLU A 164 -7.03 9.23 -7.94
N GLU A 165 -7.82 10.16 -7.42
CA GLU A 165 -9.13 9.84 -6.84
C GLU A 165 -10.08 9.18 -7.86
N GLU A 166 -11.05 8.40 -7.39
CA GLU A 166 -12.05 7.75 -8.26
C GLU A 166 -12.87 8.76 -9.09
N GLY A 167 -13.09 9.97 -8.56
CA GLY A 167 -13.77 11.06 -9.27
C GLY A 167 -12.91 11.76 -10.34
N GLY A 168 -11.63 11.42 -10.42
CA GLY A 168 -10.63 12.08 -11.25
C GLY A 168 -10.24 13.47 -10.74
N SER A 169 -9.19 14.05 -11.33
CA SER A 169 -8.73 15.45 -11.13
C SER A 169 -8.14 15.82 -9.76
N GLU A 170 -8.25 14.94 -8.77
CA GLU A 170 -7.60 15.07 -7.47
C GLU A 170 -6.57 13.96 -7.30
N TYR A 171 -5.42 14.29 -6.70
CA TYR A 171 -4.27 13.43 -6.57
C TYR A 171 -3.70 13.51 -5.16
N ARG A 172 -3.02 12.45 -4.72
CA ARG A 172 -2.35 12.38 -3.42
C ARG A 172 -1.09 11.52 -3.50
N ALA A 173 -0.08 11.88 -2.72
CA ALA A 173 1.04 10.99 -2.46
C ALA A 173 0.61 9.91 -1.48
N VAL A 174 0.96 8.66 -1.77
CA VAL A 174 0.58 7.51 -0.97
C VAL A 174 1.79 6.64 -0.65
N CYS A 175 1.76 6.02 0.51
CA CYS A 175 2.70 4.99 0.92
C CYS A 175 1.90 3.86 1.55
N TYR A 176 2.16 2.62 1.15
CA TYR A 176 1.56 1.47 1.78
C TYR A 176 2.62 0.60 2.41
N ILE A 177 2.54 0.44 3.74
CA ILE A 177 3.40 -0.46 4.50
C ILE A 177 2.56 -1.64 4.96
N TYR A 178 2.86 -2.85 4.48
CA TYR A 178 2.04 -4.03 4.77
C TYR A 178 2.86 -5.29 4.94
N ASN A 179 2.25 -6.28 5.60
CA ASN A 179 2.76 -7.64 5.66
C ASN A 179 2.18 -8.44 4.49
N ASP A 180 3.05 -8.89 3.58
CA ASP A 180 2.66 -9.56 2.34
C ASP A 180 1.87 -10.86 2.60
N THR A 181 2.37 -11.69 3.52
CA THR A 181 1.72 -12.97 3.86
C THR A 181 0.31 -12.75 4.44
N MET A 182 0.14 -11.78 5.34
CA MET A 182 -1.18 -11.44 5.89
C MET A 182 -2.11 -10.86 4.82
N MET A 183 -1.58 -10.00 3.95
CA MET A 183 -2.32 -9.39 2.86
C MET A 183 -2.82 -10.44 1.86
N GLN A 184 -1.96 -11.38 1.46
CA GLN A 184 -2.32 -12.45 0.55
C GLN A 184 -3.40 -13.36 1.16
N ALA A 185 -3.24 -13.75 2.43
CA ALA A 185 -4.24 -14.54 3.14
C ALA A 185 -5.60 -13.82 3.22
N PHE A 186 -5.59 -12.50 3.44
CA PHE A 186 -6.81 -11.68 3.43
C PHE A 186 -7.47 -11.69 2.03
N LYS A 187 -6.71 -11.37 0.98
CA LYS A 187 -7.19 -11.37 -0.42
C LYS A 187 -7.77 -12.72 -0.84
N ASP A 188 -7.08 -13.81 -0.54
CA ASP A 188 -7.53 -15.18 -0.85
C ASP A 188 -8.84 -15.54 -0.14
N SER A 189 -9.03 -14.99 1.07
CA SER A 189 -10.26 -15.21 1.82
C SER A 189 -11.45 -14.39 1.27
N GLU A 190 -11.19 -13.24 0.65
CA GLU A 190 -12.20 -12.39 0.02
C GLU A 190 -12.62 -12.93 -1.36
N SER A 191 -11.66 -13.40 -2.16
CA SER A 191 -11.93 -14.01 -3.47
C SER A 191 -12.82 -15.25 -3.34
N LYS A 192 -12.48 -16.17 -2.42
CA LYS A 192 -13.28 -17.37 -2.14
C LYS A 192 -14.71 -17.04 -1.73
N LYS A 193 -14.91 -15.98 -0.95
CA LYS A 193 -16.26 -15.52 -0.54
C LYS A 193 -17.04 -14.98 -1.73
N SER A 194 -16.41 -14.17 -2.58
CA SER A 194 -17.04 -13.65 -3.80
C SER A 194 -17.46 -14.77 -4.75
N GLU A 195 -16.63 -15.80 -4.94
CA GLU A 195 -16.95 -16.96 -5.75
C GLU A 195 -18.11 -17.79 -5.19
N GLN A 196 -18.16 -17.98 -3.87
CA GLN A 196 -19.27 -18.68 -3.21
C GLN A 196 -20.59 -17.91 -3.36
N VAL A 197 -20.57 -16.58 -3.22
CA VAL A 197 -21.75 -15.73 -3.44
C VAL A 197 -22.22 -15.82 -4.90
N LYS A 198 -21.30 -15.77 -5.87
CA LYS A 198 -21.64 -15.92 -7.30
C LYS A 198 -22.22 -17.29 -7.61
N LYS A 199 -21.67 -18.37 -7.06
CA LYS A 199 -22.21 -19.74 -7.23
C LYS A 199 -23.59 -19.91 -6.57
N ALA A 200 -23.79 -19.35 -5.38
CA ALA A 200 -25.09 -19.37 -4.72
C ALA A 200 -26.15 -18.54 -5.48
N ALA A 201 -25.75 -17.43 -6.08
CA ALA A 201 -26.64 -16.64 -6.95
C ALA A 201 -26.97 -17.38 -8.26
N ALA A 202 -26.01 -18.08 -8.85
CA ALA A 202 -26.20 -18.84 -10.09
C ALA A 202 -27.08 -20.09 -9.94
N ASN A 203 -27.11 -20.71 -8.75
CA ASN A 203 -27.92 -21.91 -8.47
C ASN A 203 -29.38 -21.58 -8.07
N ASN A 204 -29.74 -20.30 -7.97
CA ASN A 204 -31.09 -19.84 -7.64
C ASN A 204 -31.85 -19.30 -8.88
N PHE A 205 -31.34 -19.56 -10.09
CA PHE A 205 -32.00 -19.37 -11.37
C PHE A 205 -32.16 -20.72 -12.07
#